data_AF-A0A3B9R1L3-F1
#
_entry.id   AF-A0A3B9R1L3-F1
#
_cell.length_a   1.000
_cell.length_b   1.000
_cell.length_c   1.000
_cell.angle_alpha   90.00
_cell.angle_beta   90.00
_cell.angle_gamma   90.00
#
_symmetry.space_group_name_H-M   'P 1'
#
loop_
_entity.id
_entity.type
_entity.pdbx_description
1 polymer ?
#
loop_
_entity_poly.entity_id
_entity_poly.type
_entity_poly.pdbx_seq_one_letter_code
_entity_poly.pdbx_strand_id
1 'polypeptide(L)'
;MNLQTATSQEVEDYLKTCTGIILPTGSLEQHGPVGLIGTDAICVESIALRAAEQESVLVAPVLNYAPAQFNLGFAGTISLSAQTFSRIFTEITNSLMRSGFNRIYVLNGHGANLAPLRSAVHDLYLKHDDASPRIKIRNWWDF
;
A
#
# COMPACT_ATOMS: atom_id res chain seq x y z
N MET A 1 11.11 -2.62 -9.85
CA MET A 1 11.50 -3.94 -9.27
C MET A 1 10.38 -4.43 -8.36
N ASN A 2 10.03 -5.73 -8.36
CA ASN A 2 8.97 -6.29 -7.51
C ASN A 2 9.58 -7.00 -6.29
N LEU A 3 9.22 -6.57 -5.08
CA LEU A 3 9.73 -7.15 -3.83
C LEU A 3 9.33 -8.63 -3.66
N GLN A 4 8.15 -9.04 -4.15
CA GLN A 4 7.67 -10.42 -4.01
C GLN A 4 8.56 -11.45 -4.71
N THR A 5 9.29 -11.02 -5.73
CA THR A 5 10.17 -11.86 -6.54
C THR A 5 11.64 -11.47 -6.41
N ALA A 6 11.99 -10.58 -5.47
CA ALA A 6 13.36 -10.19 -5.19
C ALA A 6 13.96 -11.08 -4.10
N THR A 7 15.24 -11.38 -4.23
CA THR A 7 16.07 -11.99 -3.18
C THR A 7 16.44 -10.95 -2.13
N SER A 8 16.80 -11.39 -0.93
CA SER A 8 17.28 -10.48 0.12
C SER A 8 18.53 -9.72 -0.30
N GLN A 9 19.44 -10.35 -1.07
CA GLN A 9 20.65 -9.70 -1.56
C GLN A 9 20.35 -8.56 -2.53
N GLU A 10 19.41 -8.75 -3.46
CA GLU A 10 18.98 -7.69 -4.39
C GLU A 10 18.36 -6.49 -3.65
N VAL A 11 17.63 -6.75 -2.56
CA VAL A 11 17.06 -5.68 -1.71
C VAL A 11 18.16 -4.94 -0.94
N GLU A 12 19.15 -5.64 -0.38
CA GLU A 12 20.30 -5.01 0.26
C GLU A 12 21.10 -4.14 -0.72
N ASP A 13 21.30 -4.61 -1.96
CA ASP A 13 21.99 -3.86 -3.00
C ASP A 13 21.21 -2.62 -3.44
N TYR A 14 19.88 -2.75 -3.57
CA TYR A 14 18.98 -1.62 -3.84
C TYR A 14 19.11 -0.52 -2.78
N LEU A 15 19.10 -0.89 -1.50
CA LEU A 15 19.14 0.04 -0.37
C LEU A 15 20.42 0.87 -0.28
N LYS A 16 21.51 0.45 -0.95
CA LYS A 16 22.74 1.24 -1.08
C LYS A 16 22.55 2.50 -1.94
N THR A 17 21.53 2.53 -2.79
CA THR A 17 21.28 3.61 -3.76
C THR A 17 19.93 4.28 -3.60
N CYS A 18 18.91 3.55 -3.14
CA CYS A 18 17.56 4.07 -2.96
C CYS A 18 16.92 3.52 -1.68
N THR A 19 16.36 4.40 -0.86
CA THR A 19 15.62 4.04 0.37
C THR A 19 14.10 4.19 0.20
N GLY A 20 13.65 4.30 -1.05
CA GLY A 20 12.24 4.46 -1.44
C GLY A 20 11.56 3.13 -1.73
N ILE A 21 10.26 3.05 -1.45
CA ILE A 21 9.41 1.92 -1.87
C ILE A 21 7.99 2.39 -2.15
N ILE A 22 7.36 1.82 -3.19
CA ILE A 22 5.93 1.97 -3.45
C ILE A 22 5.19 0.89 -2.66
N LEU A 23 4.19 1.29 -1.88
CA LEU A 23 3.25 0.38 -1.20
C LEU A 23 1.86 0.53 -1.84
N PRO A 24 1.45 -0.40 -2.72
CA PRO A 24 0.12 -0.35 -3.31
C PRO A 24 -0.94 -0.78 -2.29
N THR A 25 -2.08 -0.08 -2.27
CA THR A 25 -3.22 -0.37 -1.38
C THR A 25 -4.50 -0.42 -2.19
N GLY A 26 -5.23 -1.53 -2.15
CA GLY A 26 -6.44 -1.78 -2.94
C GLY A 26 -7.63 -2.17 -2.08
N SER A 27 -8.50 -3.03 -2.62
CA SER A 27 -9.64 -3.65 -1.96
C SER A 27 -10.05 -4.96 -2.67
N LEU A 28 -10.88 -5.75 -2.01
CA LEU A 28 -11.64 -6.85 -2.59
C LEU A 28 -13.13 -6.58 -2.35
N GLU A 29 -13.76 -5.89 -3.30
CA GLU A 29 -15.15 -5.44 -3.17
C GLU A 29 -15.92 -5.52 -4.48
N GLN A 30 -17.24 -5.60 -4.38
CA GLN A 30 -18.10 -5.60 -5.57
C GLN A 30 -17.91 -4.32 -6.42
N HIS A 31 -17.89 -4.47 -7.74
CA HIS A 31 -17.87 -3.35 -8.69
C HIS A 31 -19.01 -3.48 -9.72
N GLY A 32 -20.21 -3.76 -9.23
CA GLY A 32 -21.40 -3.96 -10.06
C GLY A 32 -21.39 -5.30 -10.82
N PRO A 33 -22.34 -5.48 -11.76
CA PRO A 33 -22.59 -6.79 -12.37
C PRO A 33 -21.46 -7.32 -13.26
N VAL A 34 -20.56 -6.46 -13.72
CA VAL A 34 -19.50 -6.81 -14.68
C VAL A 34 -18.09 -6.43 -14.20
N GLY A 35 -17.99 -5.65 -13.12
CA GLY A 35 -16.69 -5.25 -12.57
C GLY A 35 -16.05 -6.40 -11.80
N LEU A 36 -14.72 -6.49 -11.90
CA LEU A 36 -13.96 -7.50 -11.16
C LEU A 36 -13.94 -7.13 -9.67
N ILE A 37 -14.09 -8.12 -8.79
CA ILE A 37 -14.02 -7.89 -7.33
C ILE A 37 -12.68 -7.27 -6.91
N GLY A 38 -11.60 -7.62 -7.62
CA GLY A 38 -10.26 -7.12 -7.35
C GLY A 38 -9.90 -5.84 -8.10
N THR A 39 -10.86 -5.09 -8.66
CA THR A 39 -10.55 -3.92 -9.52
C THR A 39 -9.57 -2.97 -8.85
N ASP A 40 -9.82 -2.58 -7.60
CA ASP A 40 -8.95 -1.67 -6.84
C ASP A 40 -7.52 -2.18 -6.69
N ALA A 41 -7.35 -3.48 -6.36
CA ALA A 41 -6.06 -4.13 -6.21
C ALA A 41 -5.32 -4.29 -7.54
N ILE A 42 -6.01 -4.78 -8.58
CA ILE A 42 -5.44 -5.04 -9.90
C ILE A 42 -4.96 -3.72 -10.53
N CYS A 43 -5.78 -2.66 -10.47
CA CYS A 43 -5.42 -1.37 -11.02
C CYS A 43 -4.17 -0.80 -10.34
N VAL A 44 -4.16 -0.77 -9.01
CA VAL A 44 -3.07 -0.14 -8.26
C VAL A 44 -1.76 -0.91 -8.39
N GLU A 45 -1.82 -2.25 -8.44
CA GLU A 45 -0.65 -3.11 -8.68
C GLU A 45 -0.07 -2.90 -10.08
N SER A 46 -0.93 -2.93 -11.11
CA SER A 46 -0.50 -2.74 -12.50
C SER A 46 0.16 -1.37 -12.72
N ILE A 47 -0.43 -0.31 -12.16
CA ILE A 47 0.12 1.05 -12.24
C ILE A 47 1.45 1.14 -11.49
N ALA A 48 1.54 0.59 -10.27
CA ALA A 48 2.77 0.62 -9.48
C ALA A 48 3.93 -0.11 -10.18
N LEU A 49 3.67 -1.30 -10.73
CA LEU A 49 4.69 -2.08 -11.44
C LEU A 49 5.18 -1.37 -12.70
N ARG A 50 4.28 -0.79 -13.50
CA ARG A 50 4.65 -0.01 -14.69
C ARG A 50 5.44 1.25 -14.35
N ALA A 51 5.07 1.97 -13.30
CA ALA A 51 5.86 3.13 -12.84
C ALA A 51 7.26 2.70 -12.38
N ALA A 52 7.37 1.53 -11.74
CA ALA A 52 8.63 0.99 -11.25
C ALA A 52 9.59 0.49 -12.34
N GLU A 53 9.08 0.19 -13.55
CA GLU A 53 9.91 -0.08 -14.73
C GLU A 53 10.61 1.20 -15.24
N GLN A 54 10.01 2.37 -15.04
CA GLN A 54 10.55 3.64 -15.50
C GLN A 54 11.53 4.26 -14.49
N GLU A 55 11.20 4.21 -13.20
CA GLU A 55 11.94 4.91 -12.14
C GLU A 55 12.85 4.00 -11.29
N SER A 56 13.02 2.73 -11.68
CA SER A 56 13.85 1.74 -10.96
C SER A 56 13.59 1.66 -9.44
N VAL A 57 12.33 1.83 -9.03
CA VAL A 57 11.91 1.78 -7.61
C VAL A 57 11.37 0.38 -7.24
N LEU A 58 11.51 -0.01 -5.98
CA LEU A 58 10.89 -1.23 -5.44
C LEU A 58 9.38 -1.05 -5.23
N VAL A 59 8.62 -2.10 -5.52
CA VAL A 59 7.17 -2.18 -5.24
C VAL A 59 6.93 -3.32 -4.25
N ALA A 60 6.32 -2.99 -3.11
CA ALA A 60 5.86 -3.97 -2.14
C ALA A 60 4.63 -4.74 -2.66
N PRO A 61 4.35 -5.94 -2.13
CA PRO A 61 3.08 -6.62 -2.42
C PRO A 61 1.88 -5.72 -2.09
N VAL A 62 0.86 -5.77 -2.94
CA VAL A 62 -0.36 -4.98 -2.76
C VAL A 62 -1.12 -5.37 -1.49
N LEU A 63 -1.53 -4.39 -0.71
CA LEU A 63 -2.43 -4.59 0.44
C LEU A 63 -3.87 -4.71 -0.08
N ASN A 64 -4.29 -5.96 -0.32
CA ASN A 64 -5.56 -6.29 -0.97
C ASN A 64 -6.78 -6.26 -0.04
N TYR A 65 -6.59 -6.54 1.24
CA TYR A 65 -7.68 -6.57 2.22
C TYR A 65 -7.84 -5.20 2.88
N ALA A 66 -9.03 -4.63 2.77
CA ALA A 66 -9.32 -3.25 3.12
C ALA A 66 -10.73 -3.07 3.72
N PRO A 67 -11.06 -1.88 4.26
CA PRO A 67 -12.42 -1.57 4.66
C PRO A 67 -13.36 -1.48 3.44
N ALA A 68 -14.34 -2.38 3.38
CA ALA A 68 -15.36 -2.44 2.33
C ALA A 68 -16.75 -2.78 2.92
N GLN A 69 -17.00 -2.38 4.17
CA GLN A 69 -18.18 -2.80 4.96
C GLN A 69 -19.51 -2.47 4.27
N PHE A 70 -19.56 -1.38 3.51
CA PHE A 70 -20.74 -0.94 2.75
C PHE A 70 -21.08 -1.88 1.58
N ASN A 71 -20.16 -2.76 1.19
CA ASN A 71 -20.31 -3.74 0.12
C ASN A 71 -20.51 -5.19 0.63
N LEU A 72 -20.64 -5.41 1.95
CA LEU A 72 -20.81 -6.76 2.53
C LEU A 72 -22.15 -7.44 2.17
N GLY A 73 -23.13 -6.70 1.65
CA GLY A 73 -24.36 -7.27 1.12
C GLY A 73 -24.18 -8.03 -0.20
N PHE A 74 -23.00 -7.93 -0.83
CA PHE A 74 -22.70 -8.54 -2.13
C PHE A 74 -21.73 -9.71 -1.95
N ALA A 75 -22.04 -10.84 -2.59
CA ALA A 75 -21.20 -12.03 -2.52
C ALA A 75 -19.80 -11.76 -3.09
N GLY A 76 -18.77 -12.20 -2.37
CA GLY A 76 -17.37 -12.08 -2.76
C GLY A 76 -16.63 -10.87 -2.19
N THR A 77 -17.33 -9.86 -1.64
CA THR A 77 -16.67 -8.78 -0.88
C THR A 77 -16.02 -9.32 0.38
N ILE A 78 -14.75 -8.96 0.62
CA ILE A 78 -14.04 -9.25 1.87
C ILE A 78 -13.63 -7.93 2.50
N SER A 79 -14.15 -7.65 3.70
CA SER A 79 -13.88 -6.40 4.42
C SER A 79 -13.11 -6.64 5.71
N LEU A 80 -12.09 -5.82 5.94
CA LEU A 80 -11.52 -5.60 7.28
C LEU A 80 -12.23 -4.45 7.98
N SER A 81 -12.06 -4.34 9.30
CA SER A 81 -12.37 -3.10 9.99
C SER A 81 -11.32 -2.03 9.64
N ALA A 82 -11.70 -0.75 9.69
CA ALA A 82 -10.76 0.36 9.52
C ALA A 82 -9.60 0.31 10.53
N GLN A 83 -9.88 -0.15 11.76
CA GLN A 83 -8.87 -0.32 12.81
C GLN A 83 -7.86 -1.42 12.46
N THR A 84 -8.34 -2.58 12.00
CA THR A 84 -7.48 -3.70 11.60
C THR A 84 -6.61 -3.31 10.41
N PHE A 85 -7.19 -2.67 9.39
CA PHE A 85 -6.45 -2.19 8.23
C PHE A 85 -5.36 -1.17 8.63
N SER A 86 -5.68 -0.20 9.49
CA SER A 86 -4.71 0.76 10.03
C SER A 86 -3.55 0.08 10.78
N ARG A 87 -3.86 -0.95 11.61
CA ARG A 87 -2.83 -1.75 12.30
C ARG A 87 -1.93 -2.51 11.34
N ILE A 88 -2.51 -3.17 10.33
CA ILE A 88 -1.73 -3.88 9.30
C ILE A 88 -0.80 -2.92 8.56
N PHE A 89 -1.33 -1.79 8.08
CA PHE A 89 -0.53 -0.76 7.42
C PHE A 89 0.61 -0.26 8.31
N THR A 90 0.33 -0.04 9.60
CA THR A 90 1.32 0.39 10.60
C THR A 90 2.42 -0.65 10.80
N GLU A 91 2.07 -1.93 10.93
CA GLU A 91 3.04 -3.01 11.10
C GLU A 91 3.90 -3.22 9.86
N ILE A 92 3.30 -3.18 8.66
CA ILE A 92 4.04 -3.19 7.38
C ILE A 92 5.03 -2.02 7.32
N THR A 93 4.57 -0.81 7.62
CA THR A 93 5.40 0.39 7.58
C THR A 93 6.57 0.28 8.56
N ASN A 94 6.33 -0.16 9.79
CA ASN A 94 7.41 -0.39 10.76
C ASN A 94 8.39 -1.46 10.31
N SER A 95 7.92 -2.53 9.65
CA SER A 95 8.79 -3.57 9.09
C SER A 95 9.69 -3.02 7.99
N LEU A 96 9.12 -2.25 7.05
CA LEU A 96 9.87 -1.56 6.00
C LEU A 96 10.92 -0.59 6.57
N MET A 97 10.57 0.18 7.60
CA MET A 97 11.51 1.06 8.30
C MET A 97 12.69 0.29 8.89
N ARG A 98 12.42 -0.85 9.56
CA ARG A 98 13.48 -1.69 10.13
C ARG A 98 14.43 -2.24 9.06
N SER A 99 13.94 -2.50 7.86
CA SER A 99 14.74 -2.95 6.72
C SER A 99 15.54 -1.81 6.05
N GLY A 100 15.33 -0.54 6.41
CA GLY A 100 16.07 0.61 5.87
C GLY A 100 15.28 1.49 4.90
N PHE A 101 14.01 1.20 4.64
CA PHE A 101 13.15 2.07 3.83
C PHE A 101 12.67 3.27 4.65
N ASN A 102 12.99 4.48 4.22
CA ASN A 102 12.60 5.72 4.90
C ASN A 102 11.75 6.66 4.03
N ARG A 103 11.41 6.24 2.81
CA ARG A 103 10.53 6.96 1.89
C ARG A 103 9.47 5.97 1.37
N ILE A 104 8.22 6.14 1.81
CA ILE A 104 7.14 5.22 1.46
C ILE A 104 6.10 5.99 0.64
N TYR A 105 5.93 5.56 -0.59
CA TYR A 105 4.92 6.10 -1.49
C TYR A 105 3.71 5.16 -1.51
N VAL A 106 2.65 5.54 -0.82
CA VAL A 106 1.41 4.76 -0.78
C VAL A 106 0.57 5.11 -2.00
N LEU A 107 0.54 4.21 -2.97
CA LEU A 107 -0.35 4.33 -4.12
C LEU A 107 -1.68 3.66 -3.77
N ASN A 108 -2.76 4.42 -3.78
CA ASN A 108 -4.07 3.98 -3.32
C ASN A 108 -5.06 3.76 -4.48
N GLY A 109 -5.78 2.66 -4.39
CA GLY A 109 -6.81 2.20 -5.32
C GLY A 109 -8.22 2.15 -4.73
N HIS A 110 -8.41 2.45 -3.45
CA HIS A 110 -9.73 2.41 -2.81
C HIS A 110 -10.02 3.62 -1.91
N GLY A 111 -11.16 4.27 -2.11
CA GLY A 111 -11.53 5.48 -1.37
C GLY A 111 -11.60 5.27 0.15
N ALA A 112 -12.12 4.13 0.61
CA ALA A 112 -12.31 3.87 2.03
C ALA A 112 -10.99 3.66 2.80
N ASN A 113 -9.87 3.46 2.10
CA ASN A 113 -8.54 3.38 2.70
C ASN A 113 -8.04 4.72 3.22
N LEU A 114 -8.49 5.85 2.64
CA LEU A 114 -7.88 7.16 2.87
C LEU A 114 -7.91 7.61 4.33
N ALA A 115 -9.07 7.50 4.99
CA ALA A 115 -9.20 7.89 6.39
C ALA A 115 -8.31 7.07 7.32
N PRO A 116 -8.36 5.71 7.31
CA PRO A 116 -7.50 4.91 8.17
C PRO A 116 -6.00 5.00 7.81
N LEU A 117 -5.64 5.16 6.53
CA LEU A 117 -4.24 5.42 6.12
C LEU A 117 -3.73 6.73 6.75
N ARG A 118 -4.49 7.82 6.61
CA ARG A 118 -4.10 9.13 7.17
C ARG A 118 -3.99 9.09 8.69
N SER A 119 -4.93 8.42 9.36
CA SER A 119 -4.87 8.21 10.80
C SER A 119 -3.61 7.44 11.20
N ALA A 120 -3.30 6.34 10.50
CA ALA A 120 -2.12 5.54 10.79
C ALA A 120 -0.81 6.32 10.59
N VAL A 121 -0.72 7.13 9.52
CA VAL A 121 0.43 8.01 9.29
C VAL A 121 0.58 9.04 10.40
N HIS A 122 -0.52 9.64 10.85
CA HIS A 122 -0.50 10.57 11.98
C HIS A 122 0.03 9.90 13.26
N ASP A 123 -0.48 8.72 13.60
CA ASP A 123 -0.06 7.97 14.80
C ASP A 123 1.42 7.53 14.71
N LEU A 124 1.88 7.13 13.52
CA LEU A 124 3.29 6.82 13.26
C LEU A 124 4.18 8.04 13.51
N TYR A 125 3.76 9.23 13.06
CA TYR A 125 4.53 10.46 13.24
C TYR A 125 4.59 10.89 14.71
N LEU A 126 3.49 10.75 15.45
CA LEU A 126 3.49 10.98 16.90
C LEU A 126 4.39 9.99 17.67
N LYS A 127 4.47 8.75 17.20
CA LYS A 127 5.23 7.69 17.87
C LYS A 127 6.74 7.79 17.65
N HIS A 128 7.16 8.09 16.42
CA HIS A 128 8.57 8.03 16.03
C HIS A 128 9.24 9.40 15.91
N ASP A 129 8.46 10.49 15.91
CA ASP A 129 8.96 11.87 15.82
C ASP A 129 9.97 12.03 14.66
N ASP A 130 11.20 12.50 14.92
CA ASP A 130 12.28 12.64 13.94
C ASP A 130 12.69 11.33 13.24
N ALA A 131 12.41 10.16 13.84
CA ALA A 131 12.72 8.86 13.24
C ALA A 131 11.62 8.37 12.26
N SER A 132 10.58 9.16 12.05
CA SER A 132 9.45 8.82 11.16
C SER A 132 9.88 8.71 9.69
N PRO A 133 9.32 7.74 8.93
CA PRO A 133 9.58 7.66 7.50
C PRO A 133 8.81 8.79 6.78
N ARG A 134 9.29 9.22 5.62
CA ARG A 134 8.54 10.14 4.76
C ARG A 134 7.45 9.36 4.03
N ILE A 135 6.19 9.54 4.43
CA ILE A 135 5.05 8.87 3.81
C ILE A 135 4.27 9.86 2.93
N LYS A 136 3.98 9.45 1.70
CA LYS A 136 3.09 10.20 0.79
C LYS A 136 1.99 9.28 0.27
N ILE A 137 0.73 9.65 0.52
CA ILE A 137 -0.44 8.92 0.02
C ILE A 137 -0.95 9.62 -1.24
N ARG A 138 -1.14 8.87 -2.32
CA ARG A 138 -1.71 9.36 -3.58
C ARG A 138 -2.67 8.34 -4.17
N ASN A 139 -3.82 8.80 -4.66
CA ASN A 139 -4.70 7.94 -5.41
C ASN A 139 -4.26 7.88 -6.87
N TRP A 140 -4.44 6.74 -7.54
CA TRP A 140 -4.08 6.64 -8.95
C TRP A 140 -4.97 7.50 -9.85
N TRP A 141 -6.22 7.76 -9.46
CA TRP A 141 -7.16 8.62 -10.20
C TRP A 141 -6.95 10.13 -10.00
N ASP A 142 -5.97 10.54 -9.20
CA ASP A 142 -5.62 11.96 -9.01
C ASP A 142 -4.57 12.46 -10.04
N PHE A 143 -4.15 11.60 -10.97
CA PHE A 143 -3.21 11.90 -12.06
C PHE A 143 -3.95 12.16 -13.36
#